data_AF-L7ET84-F1
#
_entry.id   AF-L7ET84-F1
#
_cell.length_a   1.000
_cell.length_b   1.000
_cell.length_c   1.000
_cell.angle_alpha   90.00
_cell.angle_beta   90.00
_cell.angle_gamma   90.00
#
_symmetry.space_group_name_H-M   'P 1'
#
loop_
_entity.id
_entity.type
_entity.pdbx_description
1 polymer ?
#
loop_
_entity_poly.entity_id
_entity_poly.type
_entity_poly.pdbx_seq_one_letter_code
_entity_poly.pdbx_strand_id
1 'polypeptide(L)'
;MSETTAPVTSLTAAASTTQVASAKPVSARGRRAWIALRVLQVVLALFYGLASALPKLIAHSSAAESFDKMGWGSAGMYTIGLLELAGAVALLIPVLQSVAAMALSALMVGAFVVQVAVFDGQYAATPLILIVPLTLIAWARRGHNADLLRLVRRQA
;
A
#
# COMPACT_ATOMS: atom_id res chain seq x y z
N MET A 1 -72.54 -48.16 -8.05
CA MET A 1 -71.92 -47.09 -7.24
C MET A 1 -70.65 -47.65 -6.64
N SER A 2 -69.49 -47.09 -7.02
CA SER A 2 -68.25 -47.02 -6.23
C SER A 2 -67.22 -46.31 -7.12
N GLU A 3 -67.17 -44.99 -7.00
CA GLU A 3 -66.12 -44.15 -7.56
C GLU A 3 -64.89 -44.26 -6.64
N THR A 4 -63.78 -44.78 -7.17
CA THR A 4 -62.49 -44.76 -6.47
C THR A 4 -61.71 -43.54 -6.97
N THR A 5 -61.71 -42.49 -6.16
CA THR A 5 -60.81 -41.33 -6.28
C THR A 5 -59.54 -41.61 -5.49
N ALA A 6 -58.37 -41.44 -6.11
CA ALA A 6 -57.07 -41.46 -5.44
C ALA A 6 -56.35 -40.10 -5.67
N PRO A 7 -55.62 -39.58 -4.67
CA PRO A 7 -55.14 -38.20 -4.67
C PRO A 7 -53.88 -38.05 -5.51
N VAL A 8 -53.82 -36.94 -6.27
CA VAL A 8 -52.61 -36.46 -6.93
C VAL A 8 -51.70 -35.77 -5.90
N THR A 9 -50.64 -36.45 -5.49
CA THR A 9 -49.58 -35.87 -4.66
C THR A 9 -48.85 -34.80 -5.46
N SER A 10 -49.12 -33.53 -5.14
CA SER A 10 -48.41 -32.39 -5.72
C SER A 10 -47.01 -32.31 -5.10
N LEU A 11 -45.99 -32.68 -5.87
CA LEU A 11 -44.60 -32.44 -5.52
C LEU A 11 -44.34 -30.92 -5.59
N THR A 12 -44.32 -30.26 -4.44
CA THR A 12 -43.87 -28.87 -4.35
C THR A 12 -42.36 -28.84 -4.57
N ALA A 13 -41.96 -28.51 -5.80
CA ALA A 13 -40.56 -28.27 -6.15
C ALA A 13 -40.05 -27.06 -5.36
N ALA A 14 -39.25 -27.30 -4.32
CA ALA A 14 -38.44 -26.27 -3.70
C ALA A 14 -37.34 -25.85 -4.68
N ALA A 15 -37.64 -24.85 -5.52
CA ALA A 15 -36.66 -24.22 -6.38
C ALA A 15 -35.67 -23.46 -5.51
N SER A 16 -34.55 -24.11 -5.19
CA SER A 16 -33.34 -23.48 -4.67
C SER A 16 -32.87 -22.44 -5.67
N THR A 17 -33.33 -21.20 -5.51
CA THR A 17 -32.86 -20.07 -6.31
C THR A 17 -31.45 -19.77 -5.83
N THR A 18 -30.46 -20.37 -6.49
CA THR A 18 -29.06 -19.95 -6.39
C THR A 18 -29.00 -18.53 -6.95
N GLN A 19 -29.18 -17.56 -6.07
CA GLN A 19 -29.04 -16.15 -6.38
C GLN A 19 -27.56 -15.91 -6.65
N VAL A 20 -27.16 -16.09 -7.91
CA VAL A 20 -25.83 -15.73 -8.39
C VAL A 20 -25.72 -14.22 -8.20
N ALA A 21 -25.06 -13.82 -7.11
CA ALA A 21 -24.81 -12.42 -6.80
C ALA A 21 -24.11 -11.80 -8.00
N SER A 22 -24.86 -11.00 -8.76
CA SER A 22 -24.34 -10.29 -9.93
C SER A 22 -23.26 -9.34 -9.44
N ALA A 23 -21.99 -9.70 -9.69
CA ALA A 23 -20.86 -8.85 -9.37
C ALA A 23 -21.00 -7.56 -10.17
N LYS A 24 -21.32 -6.45 -9.48
CA LYS A 24 -21.43 -5.12 -10.11
C LYS A 24 -20.15 -4.85 -10.94
N PRO A 25 -20.26 -4.51 -12.23
CA PRO A 25 -19.09 -4.22 -13.05
C PRO A 25 -18.36 -3.02 -12.47
N VAL A 26 -17.05 -3.16 -12.23
CA VAL A 26 -16.19 -2.05 -11.81
C VAL A 26 -16.25 -0.98 -12.89
N SER A 27 -16.66 0.24 -12.54
CA SER A 27 -16.74 1.32 -13.52
C SER A 27 -15.38 1.56 -14.17
N ALA A 28 -15.36 1.99 -15.44
CA ALA A 28 -14.12 2.31 -16.16
C ALA A 28 -13.25 3.34 -15.38
N ARG A 29 -13.90 4.22 -14.60
CA ARG A 29 -13.24 5.17 -13.70
C ARG A 29 -12.53 4.48 -12.53
N GLY A 30 -13.13 3.44 -11.94
CA GLY A 30 -12.51 2.62 -10.89
C GLY A 30 -11.27 1.88 -11.39
N ARG A 31 -11.33 1.30 -12.60
CA ARG A 31 -10.17 0.64 -13.22
C ARG A 31 -9.02 1.62 -13.48
N ARG A 32 -9.30 2.81 -14.02
CA ARG A 32 -8.28 3.85 -14.25
C ARG A 32 -7.62 4.32 -12.95
N ALA A 33 -8.41 4.57 -11.91
CA ALA A 33 -7.88 4.97 -10.60
C ALA A 33 -6.96 3.89 -10.00
N TRP A 34 -7.35 2.61 -10.12
CA TRP A 34 -6.53 1.49 -9.67
C TRP A 34 -5.18 1.41 -10.40
N ILE A 35 -5.18 1.58 -11.73
CA ILE A 35 -3.95 1.61 -12.53
C ILE A 35 -3.06 2.78 -12.13
N ALA A 36 -3.63 3.99 -12.02
CA ALA A 36 -2.88 5.18 -11.64
C ALA A 36 -2.22 5.03 -10.25
N LEU A 37 -2.94 4.49 -9.27
CA LEU A 37 -2.38 4.19 -7.95
C LEU A 37 -1.28 3.14 -8.01
N ARG A 38 -1.42 2.12 -8.87
CA ARG A 38 -0.39 1.09 -9.02
C ARG A 38 0.88 1.66 -9.67
N VAL A 39 0.73 2.50 -10.69
CA VAL A 39 1.87 3.20 -11.31
C VAL A 39 2.56 4.09 -10.26
N LEU A 40 1.81 4.89 -9.50
CA LEU A 40 2.36 5.74 -8.45
C LEU A 40 3.14 4.93 -7.40
N GLN A 41 2.60 3.78 -6.97
CA GLN A 41 3.28 2.88 -6.04
C GLN A 41 4.61 2.35 -6.60
N VAL A 42 4.62 1.93 -7.87
CA VAL A 42 5.84 1.43 -8.52
C VAL A 42 6.88 2.54 -8.64
N VAL A 43 6.47 3.73 -9.05
CA VAL A 43 7.36 4.90 -9.15
C VAL A 43 7.97 5.24 -7.78
N LEU A 44 7.17 5.27 -6.72
CA LEU A 44 7.66 5.52 -5.36
C LEU A 44 8.57 4.41 -4.86
N ALA A 45 8.23 3.14 -5.12
CA ALA A 45 9.09 2.01 -4.75
C ALA A 45 10.45 2.08 -5.46
N LEU A 46 10.47 2.42 -6.75
CA LEU A 46 11.71 2.63 -7.49
C LEU A 46 12.50 3.84 -6.94
N PHE A 47 11.82 4.93 -6.63
CA PHE A 47 12.46 6.10 -6.02
C PHE A 47 13.11 5.75 -4.67
N TYR A 48 12.36 5.17 -3.74
CA TYR A 48 12.90 4.81 -2.43
C TYR A 48 13.95 3.71 -2.49
N GLY A 49 13.78 2.69 -3.34
CA GLY A 49 14.72 1.59 -3.45
C GLY A 49 16.01 1.95 -4.20
N LEU A 50 15.90 2.67 -5.31
CA LEU A 50 17.04 2.92 -6.21
C LEU A 50 17.61 4.33 -6.08
N ALA A 51 16.77 5.36 -6.01
CA ALA A 51 17.26 6.73 -5.92
C ALA A 51 17.66 7.10 -4.48
N SER A 52 16.94 6.58 -3.47
CA SER A 52 17.18 6.93 -2.07
C SER A 52 18.03 5.90 -1.31
N ALA A 53 17.64 4.63 -1.30
CA ALA A 53 18.29 3.60 -0.49
C ALA A 53 19.61 3.13 -1.07
N LEU A 54 19.68 2.89 -2.39
CA LEU A 54 20.87 2.34 -3.02
C LEU A 54 22.15 3.16 -2.75
N PRO A 55 22.19 4.50 -2.93
CA PRO A 55 23.39 5.29 -2.61
C PRO A 55 23.82 5.17 -1.15
N LYS A 56 22.87 5.05 -0.22
CA LYS A 56 23.14 4.86 1.21
C LYS A 56 23.73 3.47 1.50
N LEU A 57 23.19 2.44 0.86
CA LEU A 57 23.60 1.05 1.08
C LEU A 57 24.94 0.69 0.43
N ILE A 58 25.33 1.38 -0.64
CA ILE A 58 26.66 1.25 -1.24
C ILE A 58 27.68 2.23 -0.64
N ALA A 59 27.30 3.00 0.37
CA ALA A 59 28.12 4.06 0.97
C ALA A 59 28.72 5.03 -0.06
N HIS A 60 27.88 5.48 -1.00
CA HIS A 60 28.30 6.49 -1.96
C HIS A 60 28.61 7.82 -1.24
N SER A 61 29.64 8.54 -1.68
CA SER A 61 30.14 9.75 -1.00
C SER A 61 29.05 10.81 -0.78
N SER A 62 28.13 10.98 -1.74
CA SER A 62 27.02 11.94 -1.62
C SER A 62 26.09 11.65 -0.43
N ALA A 63 25.91 10.38 -0.08
CA ALA A 63 25.13 9.98 1.08
C ALA A 63 25.99 10.05 2.36
N ALA A 64 27.20 9.49 2.32
CA ALA A 64 28.09 9.40 3.47
C ALA A 64 28.39 10.78 4.07
N GLU A 65 28.77 11.76 3.24
CA GLU A 65 29.07 13.13 3.68
C GLU A 65 27.88 13.80 4.39
N SER A 66 26.65 13.50 3.93
CA SER A 66 25.44 14.05 4.55
C SER A 66 25.23 13.45 5.95
N PHE A 67 25.40 12.14 6.11
CA PHE A 67 25.25 11.46 7.42
C PHE A 67 26.39 11.75 8.40
N ASP A 68 27.59 12.01 7.89
CA ASP A 68 28.72 12.46 8.70
C ASP A 68 28.47 13.88 9.24
N LYS A 69 27.95 14.80 8.42
CA LYS A 69 27.54 16.14 8.88
C LYS A 69 26.46 16.10 9.95
N MET A 70 25.55 15.12 9.89
CA MET A 70 24.54 14.90 10.94
C MET A 70 25.11 14.30 12.23
N GLY A 71 26.35 13.80 12.22
CA GLY A 71 26.95 13.06 13.34
C GLY A 71 26.41 11.64 13.52
N TRP A 72 25.67 11.11 12.54
CA TRP A 72 25.07 9.76 12.59
C TRP A 72 25.97 8.70 11.95
N GLY A 73 26.91 9.14 11.12
CA GLY A 73 27.90 8.29 10.46
C GLY A 73 27.29 7.18 9.59
N SER A 74 28.11 6.18 9.31
CA SER A 74 27.73 5.04 8.48
C SER A 74 26.59 4.20 9.07
N ALA A 75 26.53 4.06 10.39
CA ALA A 75 25.47 3.31 11.08
C ALA A 75 24.09 3.91 10.81
N GLY A 76 23.94 5.24 10.96
CA GLY A 76 22.70 5.93 10.63
C GLY A 76 22.36 5.84 9.15
N MET A 77 23.36 6.00 8.27
CA MET A 77 23.20 5.89 6.82
C MET A 77 22.64 4.52 6.41
N TYR A 78 23.25 3.43 6.87
CA TYR A 78 22.80 2.08 6.54
C TYR A 78 21.43 1.76 7.15
N THR A 79 21.16 2.25 8.37
CA THR A 79 19.86 2.05 9.02
C THR A 79 18.74 2.71 8.22
N ILE A 80 18.89 3.98 7.85
CA ILE A 80 17.90 4.69 7.03
C ILE A 80 17.78 4.05 5.65
N GLY A 81 18.90 3.71 5.00
CA GLY A 81 18.90 3.03 3.70
C GLY A 81 18.15 1.70 3.74
N LEU A 82 18.33 0.91 4.80
CA LEU A 82 17.63 -0.37 4.96
C LEU A 82 16.13 -0.17 5.20
N LEU A 83 15.74 0.81 6.02
CA LEU A 83 14.33 1.12 6.26
C LEU A 83 13.62 1.63 4.99
N GLU A 84 14.29 2.47 4.21
CA GLU A 84 13.78 2.94 2.91
C GLU A 84 13.62 1.79 1.92
N LEU A 85 14.60 0.89 1.83
CA LEU A 85 14.53 -0.29 0.96
C LEU A 85 13.41 -1.24 1.40
N ALA A 86 13.30 -1.52 2.71
CA ALA A 86 12.24 -2.35 3.26
C ALA A 86 10.86 -1.75 2.98
N GLY A 87 10.70 -0.44 3.16
CA GLY A 87 9.48 0.28 2.82
C GLY A 87 9.15 0.23 1.33
N ALA A 88 10.15 0.37 0.45
CA ALA A 88 10.00 0.28 -0.99
C ALA A 88 9.51 -1.11 -1.43
N VAL A 89 10.09 -2.17 -0.89
CA VAL A 89 9.67 -3.56 -1.14
C VAL A 89 8.25 -3.79 -0.60
N ALA A 90 7.98 -3.34 0.62
CA ALA A 90 6.68 -3.50 1.27
C ALA A 90 5.54 -2.73 0.54
N LEU A 91 5.85 -1.61 -0.12
CA LEU A 91 4.90 -0.88 -0.99
C LEU A 91 4.40 -1.73 -2.16
N LEU A 92 5.19 -2.70 -2.64
CA LEU A 92 4.82 -3.56 -3.77
C LEU A 92 3.92 -4.72 -3.33
N ILE A 93 3.96 -5.10 -2.05
CA ILE A 93 3.21 -6.21 -1.45
C ILE A 93 1.79 -5.74 -1.05
N PRO A 94 0.71 -6.23 -1.70
CA PRO A 94 -0.66 -5.72 -1.52
C PRO A 94 -1.14 -5.59 -0.07
N VAL A 95 -0.76 -6.55 0.77
CA VAL A 95 -1.18 -6.59 2.18
C VAL A 95 -0.45 -5.54 3.03
N LEU A 96 0.79 -5.20 2.68
CA LEU A 96 1.65 -4.30 3.46
C LEU A 96 1.62 -2.85 2.98
N GLN A 97 1.02 -2.55 1.83
CA GLN A 97 1.14 -1.25 1.18
C GLN A 97 0.74 -0.07 2.07
N SER A 98 -0.34 -0.20 2.85
CA SER A 98 -0.78 0.86 3.74
C SER A 98 0.22 1.11 4.86
N VAL A 99 0.76 0.04 5.46
CA VAL A 99 1.72 0.13 6.56
C VAL A 99 3.04 0.68 6.05
N ALA A 100 3.50 0.20 4.89
CA ALA A 100 4.69 0.69 4.21
C ALA A 100 4.59 2.18 3.88
N ALA A 101 3.46 2.62 3.33
CA ALA A 101 3.24 4.02 3.00
C ALA A 101 3.21 4.91 4.25
N MET A 102 2.64 4.42 5.37
CA MET A 102 2.69 5.13 6.65
C MET A 102 4.12 5.21 7.22
N ALA A 103 4.87 4.10 7.19
CA ALA A 103 6.24 4.06 7.68
C ALA A 103 7.17 4.97 6.88
N LEU A 104 7.07 4.95 5.55
CA LEU A 104 7.82 5.86 4.68
C LEU A 104 7.39 7.32 4.88
N SER A 105 6.12 7.59 5.15
CA SER A 105 5.66 8.94 5.49
C SER A 105 6.30 9.42 6.80
N ALA A 106 6.37 8.55 7.83
CA ALA A 106 7.03 8.87 9.09
C ALA A 106 8.54 9.12 8.91
N LEU A 107 9.20 8.33 8.07
CA LEU A 107 10.60 8.58 7.69
C LEU A 107 10.78 9.94 7.02
N MET A 108 9.87 10.34 6.11
CA MET A 108 9.92 11.65 5.47
C MET A 108 9.70 12.80 6.45
N VAL A 109 8.85 12.62 7.48
CA VAL A 109 8.73 13.60 8.55
C VAL A 109 10.04 13.74 9.31
N GLY A 110 10.70 12.62 9.65
CA GLY A 110 12.02 12.65 10.26
C GLY A 110 13.07 13.36 9.38
N ALA A 111 13.08 13.04 8.08
CA ALA A 111 13.96 13.67 7.11
C ALA A 111 13.72 15.19 7.01
N PHE A 112 12.45 15.63 7.01
CA PHE A 112 12.11 17.05 7.02
C PHE A 112 12.66 17.76 8.26
N VAL A 113 12.47 17.18 9.46
CA VAL A 113 12.98 17.76 10.71
C VAL A 113 14.51 17.90 10.67
N VAL A 114 15.21 16.86 10.22
CA VAL A 114 16.67 16.89 10.04
C VAL A 114 17.09 17.97 9.03
N GLN A 115 16.36 18.09 7.92
CA GLN A 115 16.69 19.08 6.89
C GLN A 115 16.58 20.52 7.41
N VAL A 116 15.54 20.80 8.20
CA VAL A 116 15.35 22.13 8.82
C VAL A 116 16.36 22.36 9.95
N ALA A 117 16.65 21.35 10.76
CA ALA A 117 17.50 21.50 11.94
C ALA A 117 19.01 21.51 11.65
N VAL A 118 19.45 20.79 10.60
CA VAL A 118 20.89 20.55 10.32
C VAL A 118 21.34 21.20 9.03
N PHE A 119 20.45 21.38 8.05
CA PHE A 119 20.78 21.83 6.69
C PHE A 119 20.09 23.15 6.31
N ASP A 120 19.70 23.97 7.29
CA ASP A 120 19.07 25.29 7.09
C ASP A 120 17.84 25.27 6.16
N GLY A 121 17.15 24.12 6.09
CA GLY A 121 15.97 23.93 5.25
C GLY A 121 16.26 23.71 3.76
N GLN A 122 17.53 23.60 3.34
CA GLN A 122 17.89 23.26 1.96
C GLN A 122 17.17 21.97 1.54
N TYR A 123 16.43 21.90 0.44
CA TYR A 123 15.66 20.69 0.05
C TYR A 123 14.55 20.22 1.02
N ALA A 124 14.15 21.01 2.02
CA ALA A 124 13.06 20.63 2.94
C ALA A 124 11.70 20.45 2.24
N ALA A 125 11.54 20.94 1.01
CA ALA A 125 10.36 20.70 0.18
C ALA A 125 10.26 19.23 -0.29
N THR A 126 11.38 18.54 -0.50
CA THR A 126 11.39 17.18 -1.09
C THR A 126 10.64 16.16 -0.22
N PRO A 127 10.89 16.05 1.10
CA PRO A 127 10.14 15.12 1.94
C PRO A 127 8.64 15.45 1.99
N LEU A 128 8.27 16.74 2.01
CA LEU A 128 6.87 17.17 2.02
C LEU A 128 6.13 16.75 0.74
N ILE A 129 6.76 16.93 -0.42
CA ILE A 129 6.20 16.51 -1.71
C ILE A 129 5.96 15.00 -1.72
N LEU A 130 6.86 14.20 -1.12
CA LEU A 130 6.74 12.74 -1.07
C LEU A 130 5.72 12.23 -0.04
N ILE A 131 5.47 12.98 1.05
CA ILE A 131 4.44 12.63 2.04
C ILE A 131 3.06 12.61 1.40
N VAL A 132 2.75 13.55 0.50
CA VAL A 132 1.43 13.67 -0.15
C VAL A 132 0.99 12.39 -0.89
N PRO A 133 1.76 11.85 -1.86
CA PRO A 133 1.37 10.63 -2.55
C PRO A 133 1.42 9.39 -1.64
N LEU A 134 2.32 9.35 -0.65
CA LEU A 134 2.37 8.24 0.32
C LEU A 134 1.12 8.22 1.20
N THR A 135 0.71 9.36 1.75
CA THR A 135 -0.52 9.45 2.55
C THR A 135 -1.76 9.15 1.72
N LEU A 136 -1.81 9.57 0.47
CA LEU A 136 -2.88 9.20 -0.46
C LEU A 136 -2.95 7.67 -0.67
N ILE A 137 -1.80 7.01 -0.87
CA ILE A 137 -1.74 5.54 -0.98
C ILE A 137 -2.19 4.88 0.32
N ALA A 138 -1.69 5.36 1.46
CA ALA A 138 -2.05 4.84 2.78
C ALA A 138 -3.56 4.97 3.05
N TRP A 139 -4.19 6.04 2.59
CA TRP A 139 -5.63 6.23 2.74
C TRP A 139 -6.42 5.33 1.78
N ALA A 140 -6.09 5.34 0.48
CA ALA A 140 -6.84 4.60 -0.54
C ALA A 140 -6.74 3.07 -0.38
N ARG A 141 -5.61 2.55 0.12
CA ARG A 141 -5.40 1.10 0.30
C ARG A 141 -5.93 0.56 1.63
N ARG A 142 -6.18 1.41 2.64
CA ARG A 142 -6.74 0.97 3.94
C ARG A 142 -8.05 0.21 3.78
N GLY A 143 -8.96 0.70 2.91
CA GLY A 143 -10.23 0.03 2.63
C GLY A 143 -10.04 -1.32 1.95
N HIS A 144 -9.18 -1.39 0.93
CA HIS A 144 -8.91 -2.63 0.19
C HIS A 144 -8.29 -3.71 1.08
N ASN A 145 -7.38 -3.33 1.99
CA ASN A 145 -6.75 -4.27 2.92
C ASN A 145 -7.75 -4.82 3.95
N ALA A 146 -8.68 -3.98 4.42
CA ALA A 146 -9.75 -4.41 5.31
C ALA A 146 -10.67 -5.43 4.62
N ASP A 147 -10.99 -5.23 3.34
CA ASP A 147 -11.78 -6.18 2.56
C ASP A 147 -11.06 -7.51 2.34
N LEU A 148 -9.76 -7.49 2.00
CA LEU A 148 -8.94 -8.70 1.87
C LEU A 148 -8.90 -9.50 3.19
N LEU A 149 -8.70 -8.82 4.32
CA LEU A 149 -8.69 -9.46 5.65
C LEU A 149 -10.05 -10.08 6.01
N ARG A 150 -11.15 -9.43 5.64
CA ARG A 150 -12.51 -9.95 5.86
C ARG A 150 -12.78 -11.20 5.03
N LEU A 151 -12.29 -11.28 3.80
CA LEU A 151 -12.45 -12.46 2.94
C LEU A 151 -11.68 -13.66 3.49
N VAL A 152 -10.44 -13.46 3.94
CA VAL A 152 -9.63 -14.53 4.56
C VAL A 152 -10.30 -15.04 5.85
N ARG A 153 -10.80 -14.15 6.70
CA ARG A 153 -11.49 -14.53 7.95
C ARG A 153 -12.84 -15.23 7.75
N ARG A 154 -13.44 -15.15 6.56
CA ARG A 154 -14.69 -15.86 6.23
C ARG A 154 -14.45 -17.26 5.67
N GLN A 155 -13.21 -17.60 5.30
CA GLN A 155 -12.82 -18.89 4.74
C GLN A 155 -12.12 -19.81 5.77
N ALA A 156 -11.83 -19.31 6.97
CA ALA A 156 -11.29 -20.05 8.11
C ALA A 156 -12.41 -20.36 9.12
#